data_AF-A0A1A3TTE3-F1
#
_entry.id   AF-A0A1A3TTE3-F1
#
_cell.length_a   1.000
_cell.length_b   1.000
_cell.length_c   1.000
_cell.angle_alpha   90.00
_cell.angle_beta   90.00
_cell.angle_gamma   90.00
#
_symmetry.space_group_name_H-M   'P 1'
#
loop_
_entity.id
_entity.type
_entity.pdbx_description
1 polymer ?
#
loop_
_entity_poly.entity_id
_entity_poly.type
_entity_poly.pdbx_seq_one_letter_code
_entity_poly.pdbx_strand_id
1 'polypeptide(L)'
;MTETTIVADPPIVDTEDRGREQLWPLPTDQQSLLDLLHLCFDEYWDEIWFGIIMQGAAWEVAAPNAPRKIAMLDGYATVDFGRWHFHLCIGKHRASGSELGRIRRCTRAELYRRIGKDGNPMSWGVRLYNGRDEQMMTLMLPNPFLTNDQQMREEPEWGQLELWDKLRDKYLSLGPDPLDRSGNRIRCGG
;
A
#
# COMPACT_ATOMS: atom_id res chain seq x y z
N MET A 1 -6.46 7.20 -22.68
CA MET A 1 -5.62 6.70 -21.58
C MET A 1 -4.31 7.42 -21.75
N THR A 2 -3.99 8.35 -20.86
CA THR A 2 -2.65 8.93 -20.79
C THR A 2 -1.75 7.82 -20.28
N GLU A 3 -0.75 7.39 -21.06
CA GLU A 3 0.34 6.57 -20.53
C GLU A 3 0.99 7.37 -19.42
N THR A 4 0.81 6.91 -18.18
CA THR A 4 1.55 7.47 -17.06
C THR A 4 2.97 6.96 -17.20
N THR A 5 3.90 7.84 -17.59
CA THR A 5 5.32 7.52 -17.64
C THR A 5 5.79 7.14 -16.24
N ILE A 6 6.14 5.87 -16.07
CA ILE A 6 6.75 5.39 -14.83
C ILE A 6 8.16 5.97 -14.77
N VAL A 7 8.44 6.73 -13.71
CA VAL A 7 9.76 7.30 -13.43
C VAL A 7 10.43 6.44 -12.37
N ALA A 8 11.64 5.95 -12.64
CA ALA A 8 12.38 5.11 -11.69
C ALA A 8 12.65 5.85 -10.37
N ASP A 9 13.00 7.13 -10.46
CA ASP A 9 13.29 8.03 -9.33
C ASP A 9 12.39 9.28 -9.40
N PRO A 10 11.14 9.20 -8.90
CA PRO A 10 10.22 10.33 -8.89
C PRO A 10 10.71 11.39 -7.89
N PRO A 11 10.30 12.66 -8.05
CA PRO A 11 10.69 13.70 -7.11
C PRO A 11 10.19 13.39 -5.69
N ILE A 12 10.97 13.82 -4.70
CA ILE A 12 10.50 13.86 -3.31
C ILE A 12 9.47 14.98 -3.18
N VAL A 13 8.30 14.66 -2.64
CA VAL A 13 7.22 15.60 -2.34
C VAL A 13 7.05 15.75 -0.83
N ASP A 14 6.72 16.97 -0.39
CA ASP A 14 6.34 17.22 1.01
C ASP A 14 4.88 16.79 1.24
N THR A 15 4.61 16.18 2.38
CA THR A 15 3.26 15.76 2.80
C THR A 15 2.67 16.72 3.82
N GLU A 16 1.34 16.71 3.98
CA GLU A 16 0.63 17.60 4.90
C GLU A 16 1.07 17.43 6.36
N ASP A 17 1.49 16.23 6.75
CA ASP A 17 2.06 15.93 8.07
C ASP A 17 3.53 16.35 8.22
N ARG A 18 4.06 17.16 7.29
CA ARG A 18 5.46 17.61 7.21
C ARG A 18 6.46 16.46 7.01
N GLY A 19 5.98 15.35 6.47
CA GLY A 19 6.81 14.26 5.97
C GLY A 19 7.32 14.53 4.56
N ARG A 20 8.11 13.58 4.04
CA ARG A 20 8.66 13.61 2.69
C ARG A 20 8.50 12.24 2.06
N GLU A 21 8.05 12.18 0.82
CA GLU A 21 7.72 10.91 0.17
C GLU A 21 8.08 10.90 -1.31
N GLN A 22 8.35 9.70 -1.82
CA GLN A 22 8.35 9.41 -3.25
C GLN A 22 7.14 8.53 -3.56
N LEU A 23 6.48 8.82 -4.68
CA LEU A 23 5.22 8.19 -5.07
C LEU A 23 5.34 7.61 -6.48
N TRP A 24 4.91 6.37 -6.65
CA TRP A 24 4.77 5.73 -7.95
C TRP A 24 3.32 5.35 -8.19
N PRO A 25 2.67 5.88 -9.23
CA PRO A 25 1.29 5.53 -9.54
C PRO A 25 1.20 4.06 -9.97
N LEU A 26 0.16 3.38 -9.46
CA LEU A 26 -0.18 2.02 -9.81
C LEU A 26 -1.39 1.98 -10.76
N PRO A 27 -1.52 0.94 -11.59
CA PRO A 27 -2.74 0.73 -12.37
C PRO A 27 -3.96 0.54 -11.47
N THR A 28 -5.08 1.15 -11.86
CA THR A 28 -6.34 1.13 -11.09
C THR A 28 -7.45 0.35 -11.80
N ASP A 29 -7.13 -0.46 -12.81
CA ASP A 29 -8.10 -1.38 -13.37
C ASP A 29 -8.39 -2.52 -12.37
N GLN A 30 -9.55 -3.15 -12.52
CA GLN A 30 -10.04 -4.15 -11.56
C GLN A 30 -9.08 -5.34 -11.43
N GLN A 31 -8.45 -5.78 -12.52
CA GLN A 31 -7.61 -6.97 -12.49
C GLN A 31 -6.31 -6.66 -11.73
N SER A 32 -5.64 -5.55 -12.07
CA SER A 32 -4.41 -5.15 -11.38
C SER A 32 -4.62 -4.94 -9.87
N LEU A 33 -5.73 -4.32 -9.48
CA LEU A 33 -6.04 -4.14 -8.06
C LEU A 33 -6.40 -5.45 -7.37
N LEU A 34 -7.07 -6.38 -8.05
CA LEU A 34 -7.38 -7.70 -7.48
C LEU A 34 -6.09 -8.54 -7.32
N ASP A 35 -5.19 -8.48 -8.30
CA ASP A 35 -3.88 -9.14 -8.25
C ASP A 35 -2.99 -8.57 -7.14
N LEU A 36 -3.11 -7.27 -6.83
CA LEU A 36 -2.46 -6.64 -5.68
C LEU A 36 -3.00 -7.22 -4.38
N LEU A 37 -4.33 -7.36 -4.25
CA LEU A 37 -4.93 -7.95 -3.06
C LEU A 37 -4.53 -9.42 -2.89
N HIS A 38 -4.50 -10.21 -3.95
CA HIS A 38 -4.04 -11.60 -3.87
C HIS A 38 -2.56 -11.67 -3.46
N LEU A 39 -1.68 -10.88 -4.07
CA LEU A 39 -0.27 -10.86 -3.66
C LEU A 39 -0.13 -10.51 -2.17
N CYS A 40 -0.78 -9.43 -1.72
CA CYS A 40 -0.66 -8.99 -0.33
C CYS A 40 -1.32 -9.94 0.68
N PHE A 41 -2.50 -10.48 0.38
CA PHE A 41 -3.31 -11.20 1.37
C PHE A 41 -3.28 -12.73 1.21
N ASP A 42 -2.93 -13.30 0.06
CA ASP A 42 -2.68 -14.74 -0.02
C ASP A 42 -1.23 -15.09 0.37
N GLU A 43 -0.25 -14.25 0.02
CA GLU A 43 1.18 -14.57 0.20
C GLU A 43 1.82 -13.87 1.42
N TYR A 44 1.42 -12.65 1.77
CA TYR A 44 2.12 -11.80 2.75
C TYR A 44 1.25 -11.31 3.92
N TRP A 45 0.08 -11.91 4.13
CA TRP A 45 -0.91 -11.42 5.11
C TRP A 45 -0.37 -11.32 6.55
N ASP A 46 0.61 -12.14 6.92
CA ASP A 46 1.24 -12.21 8.23
C ASP A 46 2.50 -11.34 8.37
N GLU A 47 2.88 -10.65 7.29
CA GLU A 47 4.01 -9.71 7.29
C GLU A 47 3.58 -8.25 7.15
N ILE A 48 2.38 -8.00 6.61
CA ILE A 48 1.85 -6.66 6.38
C ILE A 48 0.91 -6.19 7.49
N TRP A 49 0.77 -4.87 7.56
CA TRP A 49 -0.30 -4.22 8.30
C TRP A 49 -1.15 -3.40 7.33
N PHE A 50 -2.42 -3.21 7.66
CA PHE A 50 -3.33 -2.50 6.76
C PHE A 50 -4.42 -1.74 7.50
N GLY A 51 -4.98 -0.73 6.86
CA GLY A 51 -6.17 -0.05 7.35
C GLY A 51 -6.31 1.36 6.80
N ILE A 52 -6.93 2.25 7.57
CA ILE A 52 -7.17 3.64 7.18
C ILE A 52 -6.33 4.52 8.11
N ILE A 53 -5.54 5.41 7.52
CA ILE A 53 -4.72 6.42 8.16
C ILE A 53 -5.10 7.77 7.57
N MET A 54 -5.93 8.52 8.29
CA MET A 54 -6.42 9.84 7.88
C MET A 54 -6.26 10.85 9.02
N GLN A 55 -6.38 12.14 8.71
CA GLN A 55 -6.31 13.17 9.74
C GLN A 55 -7.41 12.96 10.79
N GLY A 56 -7.00 12.75 12.04
CA GLY A 56 -7.89 12.51 13.17
C GLY A 56 -8.15 11.03 13.55
N ALA A 57 -7.76 10.05 12.72
CA ALA A 57 -7.86 8.63 13.06
C ALA A 57 -6.94 7.73 12.23
N ALA A 58 -6.31 6.76 12.89
CA ALA A 58 -5.54 5.71 12.25
C ALA A 58 -5.91 4.35 12.84
N TRP A 59 -6.11 3.37 11.96
CA TRP A 59 -6.37 1.98 12.32
C TRP A 59 -5.35 1.14 11.57
N GLU A 60 -4.48 0.46 12.29
CA GLU A 60 -3.49 -0.45 11.74
C GLU A 60 -3.85 -1.86 12.21
N VAL A 61 -4.16 -2.73 11.26
CA VAL A 61 -4.63 -4.08 11.51
C VAL A 61 -3.57 -5.07 11.05
N ALA A 62 -3.14 -5.94 11.95
CA ALA A 62 -2.47 -7.18 11.62
C ALA A 62 -3.53 -8.27 11.39
N ALA A 63 -3.44 -9.02 10.29
CA ALA A 63 -4.39 -10.08 10.02
C ALA A 63 -4.24 -11.21 11.07
N PRO A 64 -5.34 -11.71 11.67
CA PRO A 64 -5.26 -12.72 12.72
C PRO A 64 -4.95 -14.14 12.18
N ASN A 65 -5.13 -14.35 10.87
CA ASN A 65 -4.93 -15.60 10.16
C ASN A 65 -4.92 -15.32 8.65
N ALA A 66 -4.51 -16.30 7.83
CA ALA A 66 -4.70 -16.26 6.39
C ALA A 66 -6.18 -16.04 6.02
N PRO A 67 -6.51 -15.27 4.97
CA PRO A 67 -7.88 -15.13 4.51
C PRO A 67 -8.44 -16.49 4.08
N ARG A 68 -9.71 -16.72 4.37
CA ARG A 68 -10.47 -17.87 3.90
C ARG A 68 -10.84 -17.73 2.42
N LYS A 69 -11.02 -16.48 1.97
CA LYS A 69 -11.48 -16.16 0.62
C LYS A 69 -11.15 -14.72 0.24
N ILE A 70 -10.76 -14.53 -1.01
CA ILE A 70 -10.79 -13.24 -1.70
C ILE A 70 -11.73 -13.38 -2.90
N ALA A 71 -12.72 -12.50 -3.03
CA ALA A 71 -13.71 -12.60 -4.11
C ALA A 71 -14.33 -11.27 -4.52
N MET A 72 -14.83 -11.24 -5.76
CA MET A 72 -15.48 -10.08 -6.35
C MET A 72 -17.01 -10.22 -6.35
N LEU A 73 -17.70 -9.14 -5.99
CA LEU A 73 -19.15 -8.99 -6.18
C LEU A 73 -19.51 -7.53 -6.46
N ASP A 74 -20.19 -7.25 -7.59
CA ASP A 74 -20.64 -5.91 -8.01
C ASP A 74 -19.60 -4.79 -7.82
N GLY A 75 -18.37 -5.04 -8.28
CA GLY A 75 -17.27 -4.07 -8.21
C GLY A 75 -16.53 -4.02 -6.86
N TYR A 76 -16.99 -4.74 -5.83
CA TYR A 76 -16.29 -4.85 -4.56
C TYR A 76 -15.48 -6.14 -4.49
N ALA A 77 -14.21 -6.00 -4.11
CA ALA A 77 -13.40 -7.10 -3.58
C ALA A 77 -13.69 -7.26 -2.09
N THR A 78 -13.91 -8.49 -1.67
CA THR A 78 -14.02 -8.88 -0.26
C THR A 78 -12.81 -9.73 0.10
N VAL A 79 -12.10 -9.36 1.17
CA VAL A 79 -11.08 -10.21 1.81
C VAL A 79 -11.64 -10.69 3.13
N ASP A 80 -11.87 -12.00 3.24
CA ASP A 80 -12.59 -12.63 4.34
C ASP A 80 -11.67 -13.44 5.26
N PHE A 81 -11.56 -13.05 6.53
CA PHE A 81 -10.81 -13.76 7.57
C PHE A 81 -11.72 -14.61 8.48
N GLY A 82 -13.02 -14.71 8.19
CA GLY A 82 -14.03 -15.42 8.96
C GLY A 82 -14.86 -14.49 9.83
N ARG A 83 -14.39 -14.18 11.06
CA ARG A 83 -15.14 -13.30 11.99
C ARG A 83 -15.12 -11.83 11.57
N TRP A 84 -14.15 -11.47 10.73
CA TRP A 84 -13.94 -10.12 10.23
C TRP A 84 -13.57 -10.20 8.75
N HIS A 85 -13.97 -9.17 8.00
CA HIS A 85 -13.65 -9.00 6.60
C HIS A 85 -13.74 -7.51 6.26
N PHE A 86 -13.16 -7.12 5.13
CA PHE A 86 -13.32 -5.77 4.59
C PHE A 86 -13.73 -5.82 3.12
N HIS A 87 -14.24 -4.71 2.61
CA HIS A 87 -14.72 -4.56 1.24
C HIS A 87 -14.09 -3.33 0.58
N LEU A 88 -13.52 -3.50 -0.61
CA LEU A 88 -12.95 -2.42 -1.40
C LEU A 88 -13.60 -2.36 -2.77
N CYS A 89 -14.15 -1.20 -3.17
CA CYS A 89 -14.69 -1.02 -4.51
C CYS A 89 -13.56 -0.83 -5.53
N ILE A 90 -13.00 -1.92 -6.04
CA ILE A 90 -11.91 -1.88 -7.03
C ILE A 90 -12.40 -2.00 -8.48
N GLY A 91 -13.68 -2.34 -8.67
CA GLY A 91 -14.33 -2.56 -9.95
C GLY A 91 -15.51 -1.62 -10.21
N LYS A 92 -16.20 -1.85 -11.32
CA LYS A 92 -17.40 -1.07 -11.66
C LYS A 92 -18.59 -1.52 -10.82
N HIS A 93 -19.00 -0.69 -9.87
CA HIS A 93 -20.20 -0.89 -9.07
C HIS A 93 -21.47 -0.36 -9.76
N ARG A 94 -22.52 -1.18 -9.84
CA ARG A 94 -23.75 -0.84 -10.59
C ARG A 94 -24.96 -0.58 -9.70
N ALA A 95 -25.04 -1.21 -8.53
CA ALA A 95 -26.25 -1.13 -7.70
C ALA A 95 -26.56 0.29 -7.18
N SER A 96 -25.56 1.16 -6.99
CA SER A 96 -25.77 2.54 -6.51
C SER A 96 -26.02 3.58 -7.60
N GLY A 97 -26.18 3.19 -8.86
CA GLY A 97 -26.19 4.12 -9.99
C GLY A 97 -24.78 4.61 -10.38
N SER A 98 -24.69 5.24 -11.55
CA SER A 98 -23.40 5.57 -12.21
C SER A 98 -22.56 6.59 -11.44
N GLU A 99 -23.18 7.60 -10.85
CA GLU A 99 -22.48 8.67 -10.12
C GLU A 99 -21.84 8.14 -8.83
N LEU A 100 -22.64 7.55 -7.94
CA LEU A 100 -22.12 6.96 -6.71
C LEU A 100 -21.18 5.79 -6.98
N GLY A 101 -21.41 5.01 -8.04
CA GLY A 101 -20.50 3.95 -8.45
C GLY A 101 -19.12 4.48 -8.86
N ARG A 102 -19.05 5.66 -9.50
CA ARG A 102 -17.79 6.32 -9.82
C ARG A 102 -17.08 6.86 -8.58
N ILE A 103 -17.83 7.41 -7.62
CA ILE A 103 -17.27 7.92 -6.35
C ILE A 103 -16.68 6.77 -5.53
N ARG A 104 -17.40 5.66 -5.40
CA ARG A 104 -16.98 4.51 -4.58
C ARG A 104 -15.71 3.85 -5.11
N ARG A 105 -15.58 3.77 -6.43
CA ARG A 105 -14.51 3.01 -7.10
C ARG A 105 -13.14 3.63 -6.82
N CYS A 106 -12.14 2.78 -6.63
CA CYS A 106 -10.73 3.16 -6.63
C CYS A 106 -10.37 3.87 -7.94
N THR A 107 -9.84 5.09 -7.84
CA THR A 107 -9.40 5.87 -9.00
C THR A 107 -7.94 6.30 -8.91
N ARG A 108 -7.32 6.13 -7.75
CA ARG A 108 -5.89 6.36 -7.55
C ARG A 108 -5.33 5.27 -6.65
N ALA A 109 -4.22 4.69 -7.08
CA ALA A 109 -3.43 3.74 -6.33
C ALA A 109 -1.96 4.13 -6.49
N GLU A 110 -1.17 3.97 -5.45
CA GLU A 110 0.24 4.37 -5.47
C GLU A 110 1.08 3.50 -4.54
N LEU A 111 2.30 3.17 -4.97
CA LEU A 111 3.38 2.83 -4.05
C LEU A 111 3.94 4.11 -3.46
N TYR A 112 4.25 4.10 -2.17
CA TYR A 112 4.96 5.19 -1.52
C TYR A 112 6.19 4.70 -0.78
N ARG A 113 7.20 5.56 -0.75
CA ARG A 113 8.40 5.44 0.08
C ARG A 113 8.57 6.72 0.87
N ARG A 114 8.54 6.65 2.21
CA ARG A 114 8.83 7.81 3.07
C ARG A 114 10.33 8.00 3.21
N ILE A 115 10.78 9.26 3.17
CA ILE A 115 12.19 9.65 3.27
C ILE A 115 12.45 10.40 4.57
N GLY A 116 13.30 9.83 5.42
CA GLY A 116 13.74 10.43 6.69
C GLY A 116 14.58 11.69 6.46
N LYS A 117 14.72 12.54 7.49
CA LYS A 117 15.44 13.84 7.39
C LYS A 117 16.89 13.69 6.90
N ASP A 118 17.52 12.56 7.16
CA ASP A 118 18.87 12.17 6.73
C ASP A 118 18.96 11.74 5.25
N GLY A 119 17.83 11.66 4.55
CA GLY A 119 17.75 11.29 3.13
C GLY A 119 17.57 9.79 2.89
N ASN A 120 17.54 8.96 3.94
CA ASN A 120 17.33 7.52 3.80
C ASN A 120 15.83 7.17 3.83
N PRO A 121 15.40 6.11 3.13
CA PRO A 121 14.06 5.57 3.27
C PRO A 121 13.77 5.10 4.70
N MET A 122 12.53 5.31 5.15
CA MET A 122 12.09 4.94 6.51
C MET A 122 10.81 4.10 6.54
N SER A 123 10.03 4.06 5.46
CA SER A 123 8.79 3.28 5.38
C SER A 123 8.39 3.11 3.92
N TRP A 124 7.76 1.97 3.63
CA TRP A 124 7.28 1.59 2.31
C TRP A 124 5.83 1.13 2.42
N GLY A 125 5.04 1.41 1.39
CA GLY A 125 3.63 1.10 1.45
C GLY A 125 2.89 1.24 0.13
N VAL A 126 1.60 0.92 0.19
CA VAL A 126 0.64 1.15 -0.90
C VAL A 126 -0.52 1.96 -0.37
N ARG A 127 -1.04 2.91 -1.15
CA ARG A 127 -2.28 3.64 -0.81
C ARG A 127 -3.28 3.55 -1.93
N LEU A 128 -4.55 3.40 -1.55
CA LEU A 128 -5.70 3.35 -2.46
C LEU A 128 -6.66 4.49 -2.10
N TYR A 129 -7.18 5.18 -3.12
CA TYR A 129 -8.11 6.30 -2.98
C TYR A 129 -9.29 6.16 -3.93
N ASN A 130 -10.46 6.58 -3.47
CA ASN A 130 -11.69 6.52 -4.24
C ASN A 130 -11.84 7.72 -5.21
N GLY A 131 -12.97 7.78 -5.92
CA GLY A 131 -13.28 8.85 -6.88
C GLY A 131 -13.43 10.27 -6.31
N ARG A 132 -13.33 10.43 -4.98
CA ARG A 132 -13.28 11.72 -4.27
C ARG A 132 -11.92 12.01 -3.64
N ASP A 133 -10.92 11.18 -3.95
CA ASP A 133 -9.61 11.23 -3.30
C ASP A 133 -9.65 10.94 -1.79
N GLU A 134 -10.71 10.27 -1.32
CA GLU A 134 -10.80 9.78 0.05
C GLU A 134 -10.04 8.46 0.15
N GLN A 135 -9.26 8.30 1.22
CA GLN A 135 -8.48 7.09 1.42
C GLN A 135 -9.37 5.88 1.64
N MET A 136 -9.12 4.82 0.87
CA MET A 136 -9.77 3.51 1.00
C MET A 136 -8.95 2.56 1.86
N MET A 137 -7.62 2.55 1.66
CA MET A 137 -6.70 1.67 2.35
C MET A 137 -5.27 2.20 2.27
N THR A 138 -4.51 2.00 3.34
CA THR A 138 -3.05 1.96 3.35
C THR A 138 -2.61 0.53 3.67
N LEU A 139 -1.71 -0.02 2.86
CA LEU A 139 -0.94 -1.22 3.15
C LEU A 139 0.44 -0.76 3.61
N MET A 140 0.81 -1.07 4.84
CA MET A 140 2.15 -0.87 5.38
C MET A 140 2.94 -2.15 5.11
N LEU A 141 3.95 -2.04 4.27
CA LEU A 141 4.79 -3.18 3.89
C LEU A 141 5.81 -3.49 5.01
N PRO A 142 6.42 -4.69 4.99
CA PRO A 142 7.42 -5.05 5.97
C PRO A 142 8.58 -4.05 5.95
N ASN A 143 9.07 -3.71 7.13
CA ASN A 143 10.03 -2.64 7.32
C ASN A 143 11.32 -3.22 7.88
N PRO A 144 12.46 -3.16 7.17
CA PRO A 144 13.74 -3.72 7.60
C PRO A 144 14.19 -3.29 9.00
N PHE A 145 13.76 -2.12 9.47
CA PHE A 145 14.15 -1.60 10.77
C PHE A 145 13.21 -2.03 11.91
N LEU A 146 12.12 -2.75 11.59
CA LEU A 146 11.11 -3.20 12.53
C LEU A 146 10.88 -4.72 12.45
N THR A 147 10.54 -5.34 13.57
CA THR A 147 9.97 -6.68 13.61
C THR A 147 8.52 -6.66 13.08
N ASN A 148 7.94 -7.83 12.80
CA ASN A 148 6.55 -7.90 12.29
C ASN A 148 5.52 -7.41 13.33
N ASP A 149 5.86 -7.37 14.62
CA ASP A 149 5.10 -6.75 15.71
C ASP A 149 5.54 -5.30 16.03
N GLN A 150 6.15 -4.63 15.04
CA GLN A 150 6.54 -3.22 15.03
C GLN A 150 7.57 -2.81 16.11
N GLN A 151 8.37 -3.74 16.64
CA GLN A 151 9.47 -3.41 17.54
C GLN A 151 10.72 -3.00 16.77
N MET A 152 11.49 -2.04 17.28
CA MET A 152 12.75 -1.64 16.66
C MET A 152 13.77 -2.77 16.68
N ARG A 153 14.48 -2.95 15.57
CA ARG A 153 15.65 -3.84 15.48
C ARG A 153 16.94 -3.09 15.79
N GLU A 154 17.95 -3.84 16.22
CA GLU A 154 19.33 -3.33 16.36
C GLU A 154 20.00 -3.21 14.99
N GLU A 155 19.83 -4.22 14.13
CA GLU A 155 20.33 -4.26 12.76
C GLU A 155 19.17 -4.41 11.76
N PRO A 156 19.23 -3.78 10.57
CA PRO A 156 18.18 -3.90 9.58
C PRO A 156 18.09 -5.30 8.96
N GLU A 157 16.87 -5.80 8.75
CA GLU A 157 16.61 -7.04 8.01
C GLU A 157 16.15 -6.74 6.58
N TRP A 158 17.11 -6.60 5.66
CA TRP A 158 16.85 -6.17 4.28
C TRP A 158 16.03 -7.16 3.45
N GLY A 159 15.94 -8.43 3.86
CA GLY A 159 15.06 -9.42 3.23
C GLY A 159 13.58 -9.04 3.32
N GLN A 160 13.17 -8.24 4.31
CA GLN A 160 11.79 -7.74 4.45
C GLN A 160 11.36 -6.85 3.26
N LEU A 161 12.28 -6.38 2.41
CA LEU A 161 11.94 -5.63 1.19
C LEU A 161 11.49 -6.53 0.03
N GLU A 162 11.43 -7.85 0.19
CA GLU A 162 11.02 -8.76 -0.89
C GLU A 162 9.66 -8.36 -1.51
N LEU A 163 8.64 -8.09 -0.68
CA LEU A 163 7.32 -7.68 -1.18
C LEU A 163 7.39 -6.32 -1.90
N TRP A 164 8.16 -5.37 -1.39
CA TRP A 164 8.37 -4.08 -2.04
C TRP A 164 8.99 -4.25 -3.43
N ASP A 165 10.04 -5.04 -3.54
CA ASP A 165 10.71 -5.32 -4.82
C ASP A 165 9.79 -6.05 -5.80
N LYS A 166 9.00 -7.03 -5.33
CA LYS A 166 7.99 -7.72 -6.17
C LYS A 166 6.93 -6.75 -6.71
N LEU A 167 6.45 -5.82 -5.89
CA LEU A 167 5.47 -4.82 -6.32
C LEU A 167 6.05 -3.88 -7.37
N ARG A 168 7.29 -3.42 -7.16
CA ARG A 168 8.02 -2.59 -8.12
C ARG A 168 8.22 -3.31 -9.45
N ASP A 169 8.66 -4.55 -9.43
CA ASP A 169 8.89 -5.33 -10.65
C ASP A 169 7.56 -5.57 -11.39
N LYS A 170 6.56 -6.10 -10.67
CA LYS A 170 5.26 -6.49 -11.26
C LYS A 170 4.49 -5.32 -11.87
N TYR A 171 4.45 -4.16 -11.20
CA TYR A 171 3.57 -3.06 -11.61
C TYR A 171 4.30 -1.89 -12.27
N LEU A 172 5.60 -1.75 -12.02
CA LEU A 172 6.39 -0.62 -12.50
C LEU A 172 7.51 -1.06 -13.45
N SER A 173 7.77 -2.36 -13.61
CA SER A 173 8.94 -2.89 -14.32
C SER A 173 10.25 -2.33 -13.78
N LEU A 174 10.29 -2.07 -12.47
CA LEU A 174 11.46 -1.55 -11.77
C LEU A 174 12.04 -2.65 -10.89
N GLY A 175 13.34 -2.90 -11.03
CA GLY A 175 14.05 -3.77 -10.10
C GLY A 175 14.20 -3.14 -8.70
N PRO A 176 14.87 -3.88 -7.79
CA PRO A 176 15.27 -3.37 -6.49
C PRO A 176 16.09 -2.08 -6.63
N ASP A 177 15.80 -1.08 -5.79
CA ASP A 177 16.56 0.16 -5.74
C ASP A 177 17.58 0.09 -4.58
N PRO A 178 18.89 0.30 -4.84
CA PRO A 178 19.91 0.31 -3.78
C PRO A 178 19.63 1.31 -2.66
N LEU A 179 18.92 2.41 -2.93
CA LEU A 179 18.54 3.39 -1.90
C LEU A 179 17.61 2.77 -0.85
N ASP A 180 16.78 1.77 -1.19
CA ASP A 180 15.92 1.10 -0.21
C ASP A 180 16.69 0.34 0.86
N ARG A 181 17.96 0.02 0.58
CA ARG A 181 18.87 -0.70 1.47
C ARG A 181 19.89 0.22 2.10
N SER A 182 19.55 1.50 2.22
CA SER A 182 20.38 2.52 2.86
C SER A 182 19.86 2.89 4.25
N GLY A 183 20.72 3.55 5.03
CA GLY A 183 20.41 3.94 6.40
C GLY A 183 20.65 2.83 7.42
N ASN A 184 20.72 3.22 8.69
CA ASN A 184 21.10 2.31 9.76
C ASN A 184 19.97 2.12 10.80
N ARG A 185 18.97 3.01 10.84
CA ARG A 185 17.87 2.97 11.80
C ARG A 185 16.74 3.94 11.43
N ILE A 186 15.49 3.62 11.76
CA ILE A 186 14.40 4.61 11.80
C ILE A 186 14.46 5.43 13.08
N ARG A 187 14.38 6.75 12.96
CA ARG A 187 14.11 7.64 14.10
C ARG A 187 12.61 7.95 14.15
N CYS A 188 11.88 7.27 15.04
CA CYS A 188 10.50 7.62 15.34
C CYS A 188 10.48 8.90 16.20
N GLY A 189 9.72 9.91 15.76
CA GLY A 189 9.58 11.18 16.46
C GLY A 189 10.55 12.25 15.96
N GLY A 190 9.98 13.28 15.34
CA GLY A 190 10.70 14.48 14.91
C GLY A 190 9.76 15.65 14.74
#